data_AF-A0AA40KV33-F1
#
_entry.id   AF-A0AA40KV33-F1
#
_cell.length_a   1.000
_cell.length_b   1.000
_cell.length_c   1.000
_cell.angle_alpha   90.00
_cell.angle_beta   90.00
_cell.angle_gamma   90.00
#
_symmetry.space_group_name_H-M   'P 1'
#
loop_
_entity.id
_entity.type
_entity.pdbx_description
1 polymer ?
#
loop_
_entity_poly.entity_id
_entity_poly.type
_entity_poly.pdbx_seq_one_letter_code
_entity_poly.pdbx_strand_id
1 'polypeptide(L)'
;MAQGKLKVKANVPSTVKGKNKNKNTRAIQRRNNAPIQHKKSKFEEIHKLKQMITKTVNKAMENELREKALEGKMSLTKKKSAISKKK
;
A
#
# COMPACT_ATOMS: atom_id res chain seq x y z
N MET A 1 5.28 -61.16 36.48
CA MET A 1 5.56 -59.93 35.72
C MET A 1 4.50 -58.89 36.06
N ALA A 2 4.86 -57.77 36.69
CA ALA A 2 3.90 -56.71 37.01
C ALA A 2 3.71 -55.81 35.78
N GLN A 3 2.70 -56.11 34.96
CA GLN A 3 2.28 -55.28 33.84
C GLN A 3 1.50 -54.09 34.39
N GLY A 4 2.11 -52.91 34.39
CA GLY A 4 1.59 -51.69 35.03
C GLY A 4 0.18 -51.32 34.59
N LYS A 5 -0.74 -51.21 35.55
CA LYS A 5 -2.11 -50.74 35.35
C LYS A 5 -2.09 -49.26 34.96
N LEU A 6 -2.32 -48.99 33.67
CA LEU A 6 -2.42 -47.64 33.12
C LEU A 6 -3.53 -46.86 33.84
N LYS A 7 -3.18 -45.78 34.54
CA LYS A 7 -4.12 -44.89 35.22
C LYS A 7 -4.77 -43.97 34.17
N VAL A 8 -5.91 -44.38 33.63
CA VAL A 8 -6.69 -43.53 32.71
C VAL A 8 -7.27 -42.34 33.48
N LYS A 9 -6.70 -41.15 33.25
CA LYS A 9 -7.38 -39.86 33.44
C LYS A 9 -6.92 -38.93 32.33
N ALA A 10 -7.50 -39.09 31.15
CA ALA A 10 -7.39 -38.10 30.08
C ALA A 10 -8.75 -37.42 29.89
N ASN A 11 -9.15 -36.63 30.89
CA ASN A 11 -10.13 -35.56 30.65
C ASN A 11 -9.37 -34.44 29.93
N VAL A 12 -9.26 -34.55 28.61
CA VAL A 12 -8.70 -33.46 27.81
C VAL A 12 -9.78 -32.38 27.73
N PRO A 13 -9.55 -31.16 28.24
CA PRO A 13 -10.55 -30.10 28.13
C PRO A 13 -10.77 -29.74 26.65
N SER A 14 -12.03 -29.53 26.26
CA SER A 14 -12.50 -29.18 24.91
C SER A 14 -11.98 -27.84 24.36
N THR A 15 -11.00 -27.23 25.02
CA THR A 15 -10.42 -25.93 24.67
C THR A 15 -9.12 -26.03 23.90
N VAL A 16 -8.70 -27.23 23.46
CA VAL A 16 -7.66 -27.35 22.42
C VAL A 16 -8.29 -26.95 21.08
N LYS A 17 -8.49 -25.63 20.92
CA LYS A 17 -8.78 -25.00 19.64
C LYS A 17 -7.69 -25.46 18.67
N GLY A 18 -8.07 -26.32 17.72
CA GLY A 18 -7.27 -26.59 16.54
C GLY A 18 -6.93 -25.27 15.87
N LYS A 19 -5.73 -24.76 16.12
CA LYS A 19 -5.22 -23.61 15.39
C LYS A 19 -4.94 -24.10 13.99
N ASN A 20 -5.87 -23.81 13.09
CA ASN A 20 -5.69 -23.92 11.64
C ASN A 20 -4.33 -23.33 11.27
N LYS A 21 -3.35 -24.20 11.03
CA LYS A 21 -2.08 -23.84 10.41
C LYS A 21 -2.36 -23.72 8.92
N ASN A 22 -2.95 -22.61 8.51
CA ASN A 22 -3.01 -22.25 7.09
C ASN A 22 -2.99 -20.74 6.93
N LYS A 23 -1.77 -20.25 6.64
CA LYS A 23 -1.41 -19.32 5.57
C LYS A 23 -0.26 -18.41 6.03
N ASN A 24 0.88 -18.63 5.38
CA ASN A 24 1.97 -17.68 5.16
C ASN A 24 2.62 -16.98 6.36
N THR A 25 3.88 -17.37 6.57
CA THR A 25 5.03 -16.52 6.89
C THR A 25 4.93 -15.63 8.12
N ARG A 26 5.56 -16.10 9.21
CA ARG A 26 5.98 -15.34 10.39
C ARG A 26 4.94 -14.32 10.88
N ALA A 27 4.14 -14.73 11.85
CA ALA A 27 3.56 -13.77 12.79
C ALA A 27 4.70 -13.09 13.57
N ILE A 28 5.38 -12.13 12.95
CA ILE A 28 6.27 -11.21 13.63
C ILE A 28 5.33 -10.36 14.49
N GLN A 29 5.14 -10.80 15.73
CA GLN A 29 4.44 -10.02 16.74
C GLN A 29 5.24 -8.72 16.88
N ARG A 30 4.67 -7.62 16.37
CA ARG A 30 5.35 -6.33 16.40
C ARG A 30 5.56 -5.94 17.86
N ARG A 31 6.74 -5.41 18.18
CA ARG A 31 7.02 -4.89 19.53
C ARG A 31 5.99 -3.83 19.89
N ASN A 32 5.64 -3.70 21.18
CA ASN A 32 4.60 -2.75 21.64
C ASN A 32 4.89 -1.29 21.26
N ASN A 33 6.17 -0.95 21.06
CA ASN A 33 6.67 0.36 20.66
C ASN A 33 6.96 0.48 19.15
N ALA A 34 6.55 -0.48 18.32
CA ALA A 34 6.75 -0.40 16.88
C ALA A 34 5.76 0.60 16.23
N PRO A 35 6.21 1.43 15.27
CA PRO A 35 5.33 2.33 14.54
C PRO A 35 4.17 1.57 13.86
N ILE A 36 2.95 2.08 14.06
CA ILE A 36 1.73 1.50 13.51
C ILE A 36 1.78 1.57 11.98
N GLN A 37 1.50 0.44 11.31
CA GLN A 37 1.41 0.41 9.85
C GLN A 37 0.20 1.22 9.38
N HIS A 38 0.37 1.93 8.27
CA HIS A 38 -0.69 2.72 7.66
C HIS A 38 -1.87 1.80 7.29
N LYS A 39 -3.07 2.13 7.77
CA LYS A 39 -4.28 1.31 7.55
C LYS A 39 -5.01 1.62 6.24
N LYS A 40 -4.46 2.49 5.38
CA LYS A 40 -5.22 3.20 4.32
C LYS A 40 -4.73 2.99 2.89
N SER A 41 -3.98 1.93 2.57
CA SER A 41 -3.37 1.78 1.22
C SER A 41 -4.39 1.90 0.07
N LYS A 42 -5.58 1.30 0.20
CA LYS A 42 -6.66 1.38 -0.82
C LYS A 42 -7.18 2.81 -1.04
N PHE A 43 -7.23 3.63 0.01
CA PHE A 43 -7.71 5.01 -0.10
C PHE A 43 -6.67 5.91 -0.77
N GLU A 44 -5.39 5.63 -0.55
CA GLU A 44 -4.28 6.36 -1.19
C GLU A 44 -4.26 6.14 -2.70
N GLU A 45 -4.51 4.91 -3.17
CA GLU A 45 -4.54 4.60 -4.61
C GLU A 45 -5.68 5.34 -5.33
N ILE A 46 -6.89 5.29 -4.79
CA ILE A 46 -8.05 6.03 -5.35
C ILE A 46 -7.78 7.54 -5.32
N HIS A 47 -7.20 8.05 -4.23
CA HIS A 47 -6.87 9.47 -4.12
C HIS A 47 -5.80 9.88 -5.14
N LYS A 48 -4.75 9.08 -5.32
CA LYS A 48 -3.72 9.29 -6.34
C LYS A 48 -4.32 9.28 -7.74
N LEU A 49 -5.23 8.34 -8.03
CA LEU A 49 -5.92 8.27 -9.31
C LEU A 49 -6.76 9.53 -9.57
N LYS A 50 -7.53 9.98 -8.57
CA LYS A 50 -8.27 11.25 -8.65
C LYS A 50 -7.34 12.44 -8.91
N GLN A 51 -6.23 12.54 -8.16
CA GLN A 51 -5.26 13.62 -8.38
C GLN A 51 -4.67 13.60 -9.79
N MET A 52 -4.33 12.44 -10.34
CA MET A 52 -3.80 12.32 -11.70
C MET A 52 -4.82 12.78 -12.75
N ILE A 53 -6.08 12.39 -12.58
CA ILE A 53 -7.16 12.80 -13.49
C ILE A 53 -7.34 14.33 -13.40
N THR A 54 -7.50 14.88 -12.20
CA THR A 54 -7.67 16.33 -12.01
C THR A 54 -6.52 17.13 -12.59
N LYS A 55 -5.27 16.71 -12.36
CA LYS A 55 -4.09 17.39 -12.91
C LYS A 55 -4.07 17.35 -14.44
N THR A 56 -4.43 16.20 -15.04
CA THR A 56 -4.45 16.04 -16.49
C THR A 56 -5.51 16.93 -17.14
N VAL A 57 -6.74 16.93 -16.61
CA VAL A 57 -7.84 17.75 -17.12
C VAL A 57 -7.52 19.24 -16.99
N ASN A 58 -7.05 19.68 -15.81
CA ASN A 58 -6.68 21.07 -15.59
C ASN A 58 -5.56 21.53 -16.54
N LYS A 59 -4.54 20.67 -16.75
CA LYS A 59 -3.44 20.98 -17.65
C LYS A 59 -3.90 21.08 -19.11
N ALA A 60 -4.80 20.19 -19.55
CA ALA A 60 -5.35 20.26 -20.91
C ALA A 60 -6.13 21.55 -21.13
N MET A 61 -7.03 21.91 -20.21
CA MET A 61 -7.78 23.16 -20.28
C MET A 61 -6.87 24.39 -20.22
N GLU A 62 -5.86 24.39 -19.36
CA GLU A 62 -4.89 25.48 -19.26
C GLU A 62 -4.12 25.67 -20.58
N ASN A 63 -3.69 24.57 -21.20
CA ASN A 63 -3.03 24.64 -22.50
C ASN A 63 -3.95 25.27 -23.54
N GLU A 64 -5.20 24.82 -23.68
CA GLU A 64 -6.14 25.38 -24.65
C GLU A 64 -6.39 26.88 -24.45
N LEU A 65 -6.55 27.31 -23.21
CA LEU A 65 -6.73 28.72 -22.88
C LEU A 65 -5.50 29.55 -23.23
N ARG A 66 -4.30 29.03 -22.94
CA ARG A 66 -3.04 29.73 -23.23
C ARG A 66 -2.68 29.73 -24.71
N GLU A 67 -3.00 28.68 -25.46
CA GLU A 67 -2.87 28.66 -26.91
C GLU A 67 -3.70 29.78 -27.54
N LYS A 68 -4.95 29.94 -27.08
CA LYS A 68 -5.85 30.99 -27.58
C LYS A 68 -5.43 32.40 -27.15
N ALA A 69 -4.96 32.59 -25.92
CA ALA A 69 -4.69 33.92 -25.37
C ALA A 69 -3.25 34.41 -25.57
N LEU A 70 -2.26 33.51 -25.51
CA LEU A 70 -0.83 33.84 -25.39
C LEU A 70 0.03 33.07 -26.39
N GLU A 71 -0.57 32.50 -27.45
CA GLU A 71 0.12 31.67 -28.46
C GLU A 71 0.89 30.50 -27.83
N GLY A 72 0.37 29.94 -26.73
CA GLY A 72 0.97 28.79 -26.07
C GLY A 72 2.14 29.10 -25.14
N LYS A 73 2.43 30.39 -24.86
CA LYS A 73 3.50 30.77 -23.92
C LYS A 73 3.19 30.30 -22.49
N MET A 74 3.86 29.23 -22.06
CA MET A 74 3.63 28.63 -20.74
C MET A 74 4.49 29.21 -19.59
N SER A 75 5.63 29.81 -19.90
CA SER A 75 6.61 30.29 -18.92
C SER A 75 7.08 31.69 -19.29
N LEU A 76 7.15 32.59 -18.31
CA LEU A 76 7.74 33.92 -18.45
C LEU A 76 9.28 33.86 -18.58
N THR A 77 9.88 32.70 -18.29
CA THR A 77 11.33 32.47 -18.39
C THR A 77 11.66 31.48 -19.51
N LYS A 78 12.78 31.72 -20.21
CA LYS A 78 13.30 30.81 -21.25
C LYS A 78 13.66 29.46 -20.61
N LYS A 79 12.90 28.40 -20.90
CA LYS A 79 13.26 27.03 -20.51
C LYS A 79 14.51 26.63 -21.28
N LYS A 80 15.60 26.28 -20.58
CA LYS A 80 16.70 25.53 -21.20
C LYS A 80 16.13 24.17 -21.61
N SER A 81 16.07 23.89 -22.90
CA SER A 81 15.61 22.59 -23.42
C SER A 81 16.47 21.49 -22.80
N ALA A 82 15.84 20.54 -22.11
CA ALA A 82 16.53 19.36 -21.58
C ALA A 82 16.89 18.41 -22.74
N ILE A 83 17.89 18.79 -23.52
CA ILE A 83 18.61 17.93 -24.46
C ILE A 83 19.90 17.52 -23.74
N SER A 84 19.85 16.43 -22.96
CA SER A 84 20.98 15.76 -22.29
C SER A 84 20.38 14.66 -21.42
N LYS A 85 20.48 13.34 -21.68
CA LYS A 85 21.43 12.55 -22.46
C LYS A 85 20.72 11.33 -23.04
N LYS A 86 20.93 11.05 -24.33
CA LYS A 86 21.07 9.68 -24.82
C LYS A 86 22.55 9.31 -24.61
N LYS A 87 22.81 8.29 -23.81
CA LYS A 87 23.87 7.28 -24.01
C LYS A 87 23.46 6.06 -23.22
#